data_AF-A0A7J3P5M8-F1
#
_entry.id   AF-A0A7J3P5M8-F1
#
_cell.length_a   1.000
_cell.length_b   1.000
_cell.length_c   1.000
_cell.angle_alpha   90.00
_cell.angle_beta   90.00
_cell.angle_gamma   90.00
#
_symmetry.space_group_name_H-M   'P 1'
#
loop_
_entity.id
_entity.type
_entity.pdbx_description
1 polymer ?
#
loop_
_entity_poly.entity_id
_entity_poly.type
_entity_poly.pdbx_seq_one_letter_code
_entity_poly.pdbx_strand_id
1 'polypeptide(L)'
;MATGSTMMAGIRSARRLGAKSVSVAVPVSSREALMRAALEADRAEAVFVPDEFFAVGEFYEHFPQVDDEEVIGLLRAARAVRGT
;
A
#
# COMPACT_ATOMS: atom_id res chain seq x y z
N MET A 1 -0.94 6.92 -1.47
CA MET A 1 -2.01 6.64 -0.49
C MET A 1 -2.76 7.94 -0.21
N ALA A 2 -4.04 8.02 -0.59
CA ALA A 2 -4.83 9.25 -0.46
C ALA A 2 -5.43 9.42 0.95
N THR A 3 -6.45 8.63 1.29
CA THR A 3 -7.12 8.71 2.61
C THR A 3 -6.58 7.67 3.60
N GLY A 4 -6.04 6.58 3.08
CA GLY A 4 -5.47 5.48 3.84
C GLY A 4 -6.47 4.46 4.41
N SER A 5 -7.78 4.64 4.26
CA SER A 5 -8.78 3.75 4.87
C SER A 5 -8.55 2.26 4.58
N THR A 6 -8.21 1.91 3.33
CA THR A 6 -7.90 0.53 2.92
C THR A 6 -6.62 0.01 3.59
N MET A 7 -5.59 0.85 3.71
CA MET A 7 -4.34 0.47 4.37
C MET A 7 -4.58 0.14 5.84
N MET A 8 -5.39 0.95 6.52
CA MET A 8 -5.73 0.76 7.93
C MET A 8 -6.54 -0.51 8.17
N ALA A 9 -7.48 -0.83 7.27
CA ALA A 9 -8.14 -2.14 7.27
C ALA A 9 -7.14 -3.29 7.07
N GLY A 10 -6.16 -3.12 6.17
CA GLY A 10 -5.08 -4.06 5.92
C GLY A 10 -4.20 -4.32 7.14
N ILE A 11 -3.73 -3.26 7.81
CA ILE A 11 -2.93 -3.34 9.04
C ILE A 11 -3.68 -4.15 10.11
N ARG A 12 -4.93 -3.77 10.41
CA ARG A 12 -5.74 -4.47 11.42
C ARG A 12 -6.01 -5.91 11.04
N SER A 13 -6.21 -6.21 9.76
CA SER A 13 -6.38 -7.58 9.27
C SER A 13 -5.13 -8.42 9.50
N ALA A 14 -3.96 -7.91 9.12
CA ALA A 14 -2.67 -8.58 9.33
C ALA A 14 -2.41 -8.87 10.81
N ARG A 15 -2.69 -7.91 11.70
CA ARG A 15 -2.59 -8.11 13.16
C ARG A 15 -3.53 -9.21 13.65
N ARG A 16 -4.79 -9.22 13.23
CA ARG A 16 -5.75 -10.26 13.60
C ARG A 16 -5.34 -11.66 13.13
N LEU A 17 -4.60 -11.75 12.02
CA LEU A 17 -4.03 -12.98 11.50
C LEU A 17 -2.72 -13.39 12.19
N GLY A 18 -2.30 -12.70 13.25
CA GLY A 18 -1.13 -13.05 14.05
C GLY A 18 0.21 -12.51 13.53
N ALA A 19 0.20 -11.48 12.69
CA ALA A 19 1.44 -10.85 12.23
C ALA A 19 2.25 -10.28 13.42
N LYS A 20 3.49 -10.77 13.59
CA LYS A 20 4.42 -10.31 14.62
C LYS A 20 4.80 -8.83 14.44
N SER A 21 4.87 -8.37 13.20
CA SER A 21 5.09 -6.96 12.86
C SER A 21 4.35 -6.60 11.56
N VAL A 22 3.95 -5.33 11.43
CA VAL A 22 3.33 -4.76 10.24
C VAL A 22 4.07 -3.47 9.86
N SER A 23 4.62 -3.44 8.65
CA SER A 23 5.24 -2.25 8.06
C SER A 23 4.44 -1.79 6.84
N VAL A 24 4.22 -0.48 6.73
CA VAL A 24 3.63 0.17 5.55
C VAL A 24 4.73 0.85 4.75
N ALA A 25 4.80 0.56 3.46
CA ALA A 25 5.67 1.23 2.52
C ALA A 25 4.85 1.64 1.29
N VAL A 26 4.86 2.91 0.92
CA VAL A 26 4.14 3.43 -0.24
C VAL A 26 5.02 4.40 -1.05
N PRO A 27 4.85 4.49 -2.38
CA PRO A 27 5.63 5.47 -3.16
C PRO A 27 5.28 6.92 -2.81
N VAL A 28 3.99 7.22 -2.70
CA VAL A 28 3.50 8.56 -2.34
C VAL A 28 2.37 8.48 -1.33
N SER A 29 2.23 9.47 -0.45
CA SER A 29 1.11 9.56 0.50
C SER A 29 0.75 11.00 0.82
N SER A 30 -0.53 11.28 1.10
CA SER A 30 -0.88 12.48 1.87
C SER A 30 -0.27 12.40 3.27
N ARG A 31 -0.03 13.56 3.88
CA ARG A 31 0.51 13.67 5.24
C ARG A 31 -0.42 13.00 6.25
N GLU A 32 -1.72 13.24 6.14
CA GLU A 32 -2.75 12.73 7.04
C GLU A 32 -2.82 11.20 6.99
N ALA A 33 -2.81 10.62 5.78
CA ALA A 33 -2.89 9.16 5.65
C ALA A 33 -1.62 8.48 6.16
N LEU A 34 -0.43 9.07 5.95
CA LEU A 34 0.82 8.51 6.47
C LEU A 34 0.86 8.55 8.01
N MET A 35 0.44 9.67 8.62
CA MET A 35 0.33 9.78 10.08
C MET A 35 -0.64 8.74 10.66
N ARG A 36 -1.79 8.53 10.03
CA ARG A 36 -2.74 7.48 10.45
C ARG A 36 -2.13 6.09 10.40
N ALA A 37 -1.38 5.77 9.34
CA ALA A 37 -0.68 4.49 9.24
C ALA A 37 0.41 4.35 10.31
N ALA A 38 1.16 5.43 10.60
CA ALA A 38 2.20 5.44 11.64
C ALA A 38 1.66 5.22 13.07
N LEU A 39 0.37 5.49 13.30
CA LEU A 39 -0.29 5.22 14.59
C LEU A 39 -0.72 3.75 14.76
N GLU A 40 -0.90 3.00 13.67
CA GLU A 40 -1.40 1.60 13.72
C GLU A 40 -0.34 0.55 13.35
N ALA A 41 0.66 0.90 12.53
CA ALA A 41 1.74 0.03 12.08
C ALA A 41 3.02 0.21 12.93
N ASP A 42 3.92 -0.77 12.92
CA ASP A 42 5.23 -0.62 13.59
C ASP A 42 6.16 0.35 12.85
N ARG A 43 5.99 0.43 11.52
CA ARG A 43 6.72 1.34 10.65
C ARG A 43 5.80 1.79 9.52
N ALA A 44 5.82 3.08 9.19
CA ALA A 44 5.10 3.61 8.05
C ALA A 44 5.97 4.62 7.32
N GLU A 45 6.28 4.33 6.05
CA GLU A 45 7.15 5.17 5.23
C GLU A 45 6.53 5.43 3.86
N ALA A 46 6.71 6.66 3.39
CA ALA A 46 6.44 7.06 2.03
C ALA A 46 7.73 7.59 1.40
N VAL A 47 7.99 7.24 0.14
CA VAL A 47 9.13 7.81 -0.60
C VAL A 47 8.94 9.31 -0.78
N PHE A 48 7.70 9.74 -1.06
CA PHE A 48 7.34 11.14 -1.21
C PHE A 48 6.06 11.50 -0.43
N VAL A 49 6.10 12.63 0.27
CA VAL A 49 4.96 13.24 0.95
C VAL A 49 4.87 14.69 0.47
N PRO A 50 4.05 14.99 -0.53
CA PRO A 50 3.91 16.35 -1.04
C PRO A 50 3.18 17.25 -0.03
N ASP A 51 3.43 18.56 -0.12
CA ASP A 51 2.71 19.56 0.69
C ASP A 51 1.25 19.72 0.24
N GLU A 52 1.00 19.61 -1.08
CA GLU A 52 -0.34 19.56 -1.68
C GLU A 52 -0.59 18.19 -2.30
N PHE A 53 -1.74 17.57 -1.98
CA PHE A 53 -2.10 16.23 -2.45
C PHE A 53 -3.54 16.23 -2.94
N PHE A 54 -3.77 15.95 -4.23
CA PHE A 54 -5.11 15.89 -4.83
C PHE A 54 -5.52 14.45 -5.16
N ALA A 55 -4.64 13.68 -5.79
CA ALA A 55 -4.87 12.31 -6.21
C ALA A 55 -3.57 11.49 -6.17
N VAL A 56 -3.66 10.15 -6.25
CA VAL A 56 -2.44 9.33 -6.36
C VAL A 56 -1.84 9.41 -7.76
N GLY A 57 -2.70 9.50 -8.79
CA GLY A 57 -2.28 9.41 -10.20
C GLY A 57 -1.44 10.58 -10.70
N GLU A 58 -1.49 11.75 -10.05
CA GLU A 58 -0.67 12.91 -10.44
C GLU A 58 0.84 12.67 -10.28
N PHE A 59 1.22 11.68 -9.47
CA PHE A 59 2.63 11.34 -9.20
C PHE A 59 3.19 10.25 -10.13
N TYR A 60 2.43 9.85 -11.16
CA TYR A 60 2.82 8.81 -12.11
C TYR A 60 2.61 9.31 -13.54
N GLU A 61 3.69 9.31 -14.33
CA GLU A 61 3.60 9.60 -15.78
C GLU A 61 2.70 8.60 -16.51
N HIS A 62 2.72 7.34 -16.07
CA HIS A 62 1.88 6.27 -16.58
C HIS A 62 1.08 5.65 -15.43
N PHE A 63 -0.25 5.86 -15.45
CA PHE A 63 -1.16 5.38 -14.41
C PHE A 63 -2.40 4.68 -15.00
N PRO A 64 -2.21 3.61 -15.79
CA PRO A 64 -3.33 2.86 -16.35
C PRO A 64 -4.09 2.12 -15.23
N GLN A 65 -5.36 1.80 -15.52
CA GLN A 65 -6.09 0.85 -14.70
C GLN A 65 -5.47 -0.54 -14.85
N VAL A 66 -5.30 -1.24 -13.73
CA VAL A 66 -4.92 -2.66 -13.69
C VAL A 66 -6.20 -3.48 -13.59
N ASP A 67 -6.39 -4.44 -14.50
CA ASP A 67 -7.57 -5.32 -14.51
C ASP A 67 -7.38 -6.58 -13.63
N ASP A 68 -8.50 -7.27 -13.38
CA ASP A 68 -8.50 -8.45 -12.51
C ASP A 68 -7.68 -9.61 -13.13
N GLU A 69 -7.73 -9.76 -14.45
CA GLU A 69 -6.98 -10.77 -15.19
C GLU A 69 -5.46 -10.61 -15.01
N GLU A 70 -4.95 -9.38 -15.12
CA GLU A 70 -3.54 -9.04 -14.90
C GLU A 70 -3.13 -9.39 -13.46
N VAL A 71 -3.92 -8.97 -12.46
CA VAL A 71 -3.64 -9.28 -11.05
C VAL A 71 -3.60 -10.80 -10.81
N ILE A 72 -4.57 -11.55 -11.35
CA ILE A 72 -4.62 -13.01 -11.23
C ILE A 72 -3.38 -13.65 -11.89
N GLY A 73 -2.96 -13.14 -13.06
CA GLY A 73 -1.75 -13.57 -13.75
C GLY A 73 -0.50 -13.41 -12.88
N LEU A 74 -0.31 -12.21 -12.30
CA LEU A 74 0.82 -11.90 -11.42
C LEU A 74 0.84 -12.78 -10.16
N LEU A 75 -0.31 -13.03 -9.54
CA LEU A 75 -0.42 -13.91 -8.37
C LEU A 75 -0.03 -15.36 -8.68
N ARG A 76 -0.41 -15.87 -9.87
CA ARG A 76 -0.01 -17.21 -10.33
C ARG A 76 1.51 -17.28 -10.56
N ALA A 77 2.08 -16.29 -11.24
CA ALA A 77 3.51 -16.22 -11.50
C ALA A 77 4.32 -16.16 -10.19
N ALA A 78 3.91 -15.34 -9.22
CA ALA A 78 4.57 -15.23 -7.92
C ALA A 78 4.54 -16.55 -7.12
N ARG A 79 3.48 -17.36 -7.24
CA ARG A 79 3.42 -18.69 -6.60
C ARG A 79 4.39 -19.68 -7.21
N ALA A 80 4.60 -19.63 -8.53
CA ALA A 80 5.56 -20.50 -9.20
C ALA A 80 7.00 -20.20 -8.74
N VAL A 81 7.37 -18.93 -8.59
CA VAL A 81 8.69 -18.51 -8.10
C VAL A 81 8.94 -18.95 -6.65
N ARG A 82 7.90 -19.04 -5.81
CA ARG A 82 8.04 -19.49 -4.41
C ARG A 82 8.12 -21.02 -4.25
N GLY A 83 7.84 -21.77 -5.31
CA GLY A 83 7.88 -23.23 -5.32
C GLY A 83 9.26 -23.83 -5.65
N THR A 84 10.25 -22.98 -5.94
CA THR A 84 11.67 -23.33 -6.14
C THR A 84 12.49 -22.88 -4.93
#